data_AF-A0A1N5WTF2-F1
#
_entry.id   AF-A0A1N5WTF2-F1
#
_cell.length_a   1.000
_cell.length_b   1.000
_cell.length_c   1.000
_cell.angle_alpha   90.00
_cell.angle_beta   90.00
_cell.angle_gamma   90.00
#
_symmetry.space_group_name_H-M   'P 1'
#
loop_
_entity.id
_entity.type
_entity.pdbx_description
1 polymer ?
#
loop_
_entity_poly.entity_id
_entity_poly.type
_entity_poly.pdbx_seq_one_letter_code
_entity_poly.pdbx_strand_id
1 'polypeptide(L)'
;MSYRDTMNFKGSRATQLLRDQHYTTVGVTEDFLDNKIDITEFLKHIDYTIKVHFSLEDVILIPAFSPFLRKYMEFEEPIRIISGEHVSVKGIFNGINKPRIYEGEQDITLTQEEIIGKGGQIAKIMLQHVYKEENGLFSLVEQYLPDPEKDRVAEQLTVKFTKLNSEYKNMPQK
;
A
#
# COMPACT_ATOMS: atom_id res chain seq x y z
N MET A 1 0.95 -20.61 7.13
CA MET A 1 1.48 -20.71 5.75
C MET A 1 1.53 -19.29 5.23
N SER A 2 2.71 -18.82 4.80
CA SER A 2 2.91 -17.41 4.47
C SER A 2 2.28 -17.07 3.11
N TYR A 3 1.75 -15.85 3.00
CA TYR A 3 1.32 -15.26 1.73
C TYR A 3 2.51 -15.09 0.77
N ARG A 4 3.73 -14.92 1.27
CA ARG A 4 4.96 -14.88 0.45
C ARG A 4 5.20 -16.19 -0.29
N ASP A 5 4.85 -17.31 0.34
CA ASP A 5 5.09 -18.64 -0.19
C ASP A 5 3.97 -19.11 -1.14
N THR A 6 2.78 -18.52 -1.02
CA THR A 6 1.56 -19.00 -1.69
C THR A 6 1.10 -18.11 -2.85
N MET A 7 1.50 -16.83 -2.87
CA MET A 7 1.13 -15.90 -3.94
C MET A 7 2.22 -15.73 -4.99
N ASN A 8 1.83 -15.34 -6.21
CA ASN A 8 2.75 -15.08 -7.31
C ASN A 8 3.02 -13.58 -7.49
N PHE A 9 4.17 -13.11 -6.99
CA PHE A 9 4.62 -11.71 -7.12
C PHE A 9 5.34 -11.43 -8.45
N LYS A 10 4.92 -12.08 -9.54
CA LYS A 10 5.47 -11.87 -10.88
C LYS A 10 4.42 -11.24 -11.79
N GLY A 11 4.82 -10.22 -12.53
CA GLY A 11 3.95 -9.50 -13.46
C GLY A 11 4.73 -8.89 -14.62
N SER A 12 4.07 -8.05 -15.42
CA SER A 12 4.75 -7.27 -16.45
C SER A 12 5.58 -6.15 -15.84
N ARG A 13 6.29 -5.44 -16.72
CA ARG A 13 7.03 -4.21 -16.38
C ARG A 13 6.16 -3.16 -15.70
N ALA A 14 4.85 -3.12 -15.98
CA ALA A 14 3.93 -2.15 -15.40
C ALA A 14 3.61 -2.41 -13.93
N THR A 15 3.70 -3.67 -13.47
CA THR A 15 3.31 -4.06 -12.11
C THR A 15 4.48 -4.60 -11.27
N GLN A 16 5.56 -5.08 -11.89
CA GLN A 16 6.62 -5.80 -11.18
C GLN A 16 7.23 -4.99 -10.02
N LEU A 17 7.47 -3.69 -10.20
CA LEU A 17 7.99 -2.83 -9.14
C LEU A 17 7.06 -2.81 -7.90
N LEU A 18 5.75 -2.77 -8.11
CA LEU A 18 4.75 -2.76 -7.04
C LEU A 18 4.64 -4.14 -6.39
N ARG A 19 4.68 -5.21 -7.20
CA ARG A 19 4.70 -6.61 -6.70
C ARG A 19 5.93 -6.90 -5.85
N ASP A 20 7.09 -6.34 -6.18
CA ASP A 20 8.31 -6.46 -5.37
C ASP A 20 8.15 -5.75 -4.00
N GLN A 21 7.43 -4.62 -3.97
CA GLN A 21 7.07 -3.94 -2.72
C GLN A 21 6.07 -4.77 -1.91
N HIS A 22 5.08 -5.38 -2.56
CA HIS A 22 4.14 -6.29 -1.91
C HIS A 22 4.82 -7.49 -1.25
N TYR A 23 5.79 -8.11 -1.92
CA TYR A 23 6.56 -9.21 -1.35
C TYR A 23 7.23 -8.82 -0.02
N THR A 24 7.73 -7.58 0.05
CA THR A 24 8.32 -7.03 1.27
C THR A 24 7.25 -6.73 2.32
N THR A 25 6.16 -6.08 1.92
CA THR A 25 5.03 -5.73 2.80
C THR A 25 4.40 -6.94 3.46
N VAL A 26 4.21 -8.03 2.73
CA VAL A 26 3.68 -9.28 3.31
C VAL A 26 4.63 -9.80 4.39
N GLY A 27 5.94 -9.87 4.12
CA GLY A 27 6.92 -10.34 5.11
C GLY A 27 6.90 -9.53 6.39
N VAL A 28 6.99 -8.20 6.29
CA VAL A 28 6.95 -7.31 7.46
C VAL A 28 5.63 -7.43 8.21
N THR A 29 4.51 -7.57 7.49
CA THR A 29 3.18 -7.67 8.11
C THR A 29 2.98 -8.98 8.86
N GLU A 30 3.42 -10.10 8.28
CA GLU A 30 3.36 -11.41 8.93
C GLU A 30 4.32 -11.47 10.12
N ASP A 31 5.53 -10.93 9.99
CA ASP A 31 6.50 -10.89 11.08
C ASP A 31 5.98 -10.03 12.25
N PHE A 32 5.23 -8.96 11.99
CA PHE A 32 4.56 -8.19 13.04
C PHE A 32 3.45 -9.00 13.73
N LEU A 33 2.59 -9.67 12.96
CA LEU A 33 1.51 -10.52 13.52
C LEU A 33 2.04 -11.72 14.31
N ASP A 34 3.21 -12.24 13.93
CA ASP A 34 3.93 -13.31 14.62
C ASP A 34 4.78 -12.81 15.81
N ASN A 35 4.75 -11.50 16.12
CA ASN A 35 5.55 -10.85 17.17
C ASN A 35 7.08 -10.99 16.99
N LYS A 36 7.56 -11.08 15.74
CA LYS A 36 9.00 -11.11 15.42
C LYS A 36 9.61 -9.73 15.26
N ILE A 37 8.79 -8.73 14.91
CA ILE A 37 9.17 -7.31 14.89
C ILE A 37 8.24 -6.52 15.79
N ASP A 38 8.73 -5.38 16.30
CA ASP A 38 7.93 -4.52 17.17
C ASP A 38 7.02 -3.56 16.37
N ILE A 39 6.13 -2.89 17.10
CA ILE A 39 5.17 -1.94 16.52
C ILE A 39 5.86 -0.73 15.86
N THR A 40 7.04 -0.32 16.33
CA THR A 40 7.77 0.81 15.77
C THR A 40 8.32 0.46 14.40
N GLU A 41 8.93 -0.72 14.26
CA GLU A 41 9.42 -1.23 12.98
C GLU A 41 8.27 -1.43 11.98
N PHE A 42 7.15 -2.02 12.44
CA PHE A 42 5.96 -2.18 11.60
C PHE A 42 5.40 -0.84 11.13
N LEU A 43 5.21 0.14 12.03
CA LEU A 43 4.67 1.44 11.67
C LEU A 43 5.60 2.23 10.74
N LYS A 44 6.92 2.07 10.87
CA LYS A 44 7.87 2.63 9.92
C LYS A 44 7.67 2.07 8.50
N HIS A 45 7.46 0.76 8.37
CA HIS A 45 7.15 0.15 7.08
C HIS A 45 5.80 0.61 6.51
N ILE A 46 4.79 0.80 7.37
CA ILE A 46 3.51 1.36 6.95
C ILE A 46 3.65 2.80 6.47
N ASP A 47 4.43 3.63 7.15
CA ASP A 47 4.73 5.00 6.69
C ASP A 47 5.40 5.00 5.31
N TYR A 48 6.37 4.10 5.10
CA TYR A 48 6.99 3.89 3.79
C TYR A 48 5.96 3.48 2.72
N THR A 49 5.12 2.49 3.04
CA THR A 49 4.09 1.98 2.13
C THR A 49 3.11 3.09 1.74
N ILE A 50 2.66 3.90 2.70
CA ILE A 50 1.77 5.04 2.44
C ILE A 50 2.44 6.09 1.56
N LYS A 51 3.66 6.49 1.90
CA LYS A 51 4.34 7.61 1.22
C LYS A 51 4.86 7.23 -0.16
N VAL A 52 5.29 5.98 -0.33
CA VAL A 52 5.93 5.51 -1.56
C VAL A 52 4.97 4.66 -2.36
N HIS A 53 4.57 3.50 -1.85
CA HIS A 53 3.84 2.49 -2.62
C HIS A 53 2.43 2.96 -3.01
N PHE A 54 1.59 3.37 -2.06
CA PHE A 54 0.25 3.91 -2.38
C PHE A 54 0.32 5.14 -3.29
N SER A 55 1.34 5.99 -3.11
CA SER A 55 1.55 7.15 -3.99
C SER A 55 1.85 6.76 -5.44
N LEU A 56 2.54 5.63 -5.67
CA LEU A 56 2.81 5.14 -7.02
C LEU A 56 1.53 4.65 -7.68
N GLU A 57 0.70 3.94 -6.94
CA GLU A 57 -0.57 3.43 -7.46
C GLU A 57 -1.57 4.55 -7.70
N ASP A 58 -1.84 5.37 -6.68
CA ASP A 58 -2.83 6.45 -6.69
C ASP A 58 -2.52 7.49 -7.79
N VAL A 59 -1.24 7.74 -8.08
CA VAL A 59 -0.82 8.82 -9.00
C VAL A 59 -0.46 8.31 -10.39
N ILE A 60 -0.01 7.06 -10.53
CA ILE A 60 0.49 6.54 -11.81
C ILE A 60 -0.34 5.35 -12.29
N LEU A 61 -0.31 4.21 -11.57
CA LEU A 61 -0.91 2.97 -12.08
C LEU A 61 -2.43 3.11 -12.26
N ILE A 62 -3.14 3.53 -11.20
CA ILE A 62 -4.60 3.63 -11.20
C ILE A 62 -5.08 4.63 -12.27
N PRO A 63 -4.55 5.87 -12.35
CA PRO A 63 -4.94 6.80 -13.40
C PRO A 63 -4.65 6.31 -14.82
N ALA A 64 -3.55 5.58 -15.03
CA ALA A 64 -3.23 5.01 -16.34
C ALA A 64 -4.15 3.85 -16.71
N PHE A 65 -4.54 3.02 -15.73
CA PHE A 65 -5.33 1.81 -15.97
C PHE A 65 -6.84 2.06 -16.02
N SER A 66 -7.34 3.01 -15.22
CA SER A 66 -8.77 3.35 -15.10
C SER A 66 -9.49 3.49 -16.46
N PRO A 67 -8.96 4.24 -17.46
CA PRO A 67 -9.61 4.35 -18.78
C PRO A 67 -9.74 3.02 -19.54
N PHE A 68 -8.87 2.04 -19.27
CA PHE A 68 -8.95 0.71 -19.87
C PHE A 68 -9.96 -0.15 -19.11
N LEU A 69 -9.93 -0.12 -17.78
CA LEU A 69 -10.86 -0.89 -16.96
C LEU A 69 -12.32 -0.49 -17.21
N ARG A 70 -12.60 0.82 -17.35
CA ARG A 70 -13.96 1.34 -17.62
C ARG A 70 -14.61 0.76 -18.87
N LYS A 71 -13.82 0.33 -19.87
CA LYS A 71 -14.34 -0.29 -21.09
C LYS A 71 -14.98 -1.66 -20.82
N TYR A 72 -14.59 -2.31 -19.74
CA TYR A 72 -15.03 -3.66 -19.36
C TYR A 72 -15.86 -3.66 -18.07
N MET A 73 -15.70 -2.65 -17.20
CA MET A 73 -16.38 -2.55 -15.92
C MET A 73 -16.69 -1.08 -15.60
N GLU A 74 -17.95 -0.69 -15.80
CA GLU A 74 -18.42 0.70 -15.66
C GLU A 74 -18.11 1.32 -14.29
N PHE A 75 -18.22 0.54 -13.21
CA PHE A 75 -18.04 1.03 -11.84
C PHE A 75 -16.63 0.90 -11.28
N GLU A 76 -15.68 0.33 -12.03
CA GLU A 76 -14.28 0.16 -11.62
C GLU A 76 -14.13 -0.42 -10.20
N GLU A 77 -14.99 -1.38 -9.83
CA GLU A 77 -15.08 -1.89 -8.46
C GLU A 77 -13.71 -2.29 -7.86
N PRO A 78 -12.80 -2.99 -8.58
CA PRO A 78 -11.46 -3.28 -8.09
C PRO A 78 -10.69 -2.02 -7.67
N ILE A 79 -10.67 -0.98 -8.49
CA ILE A 79 -9.97 0.28 -8.17
C ILE A 79 -10.61 0.92 -6.93
N ARG A 80 -11.94 0.96 -6.85
CA ARG A 80 -12.65 1.56 -5.70
C ARG A 80 -12.36 0.84 -4.38
N ILE A 81 -12.29 -0.48 -4.39
CA ILE A 81 -11.95 -1.28 -3.21
C ILE A 81 -10.53 -0.95 -2.75
N ILE A 82 -9.56 -1.01 -3.66
CA ILE A 82 -8.15 -0.75 -3.37
C ILE A 82 -7.93 0.68 -2.87
N SER A 83 -8.48 1.69 -3.54
CA SER A 83 -8.40 3.07 -3.08
C SER A 83 -9.10 3.30 -1.72
N GLY A 84 -10.19 2.58 -1.44
CA GLY A 84 -10.85 2.62 -0.13
C GLY A 84 -9.98 2.04 1.00
N GLU A 85 -9.20 1.00 0.70
CA GLU A 85 -8.23 0.42 1.63
C GLU A 85 -7.05 1.37 1.86
N HIS A 86 -6.55 2.06 0.83
CA HIS A 86 -5.53 3.12 1.00
C HIS A 86 -6.00 4.18 1.98
N VAL A 87 -7.24 4.68 1.81
CA VAL A 87 -7.84 5.68 2.70
C VAL A 87 -7.96 5.15 4.12
N SER A 88 -8.39 3.90 4.29
CA SER A 88 -8.56 3.26 5.59
C SER A 88 -7.23 3.12 6.33
N VAL A 89 -6.19 2.60 5.67
CA VAL A 89 -4.84 2.46 6.24
C VAL A 89 -4.26 3.84 6.59
N LYS A 90 -4.34 4.81 5.68
CA LYS A 90 -3.92 6.21 5.93
C LYS A 90 -4.67 6.80 7.13
N GLY A 91 -5.98 6.53 7.27
CA GLY A 91 -6.82 7.01 8.36
C GLY A 91 -6.40 6.44 9.71
N ILE A 92 -6.21 5.12 9.81
CA ILE A 92 -5.79 4.45 11.04
C ILE A 92 -4.37 4.90 11.42
N PHE A 93 -3.43 4.93 10.46
CA PHE A 93 -2.05 5.35 10.68
C PHE A 93 -1.94 6.81 11.14
N ASN A 94 -2.70 7.72 10.53
CA ASN A 94 -2.76 9.11 11.00
C ASN A 94 -3.36 9.21 12.40
N GLY A 95 -4.36 8.37 12.73
CA GLY A 95 -4.95 8.31 14.07
C GLY A 95 -3.98 7.80 15.14
N ILE A 96 -2.92 7.09 14.77
CA ILE A 96 -1.81 6.72 15.67
C ILE A 96 -0.86 7.90 15.88
N ASN A 97 -0.51 8.61 14.81
CA ASN A 97 0.58 9.60 14.81
C ASN A 97 0.15 11.05 15.05
N LYS A 98 -1.14 11.37 14.96
CA LYS A 98 -1.67 12.73 15.16
C LYS A 98 -2.62 12.73 16.36
N PRO A 99 -2.30 13.47 17.43
CA PRO A 99 -3.23 13.68 18.53
C PRO A 99 -4.56 14.24 17.99
N ARG A 100 -5.69 13.75 18.50
CA ARG A 100 -6.98 14.35 18.19
C ARG A 100 -7.08 15.66 18.94
N ILE A 101 -6.87 16.77 18.24
CA ILE A 101 -7.12 18.11 18.79
C ILE A 101 -8.64 18.32 18.73
N TYR A 102 -9.34 18.02 19.82
CA TYR A 102 -10.67 18.57 20.05
C TYR A 102 -10.50 19.93 20.72
N GLU A 103 -11.17 20.96 20.19
CA GLU A 103 -11.15 22.30 20.78
C GLU A 103 -11.63 22.23 22.24
N GLY A 104 -10.68 22.27 23.19
CA GLY A 104 -10.96 22.31 24.63
C GLY A 104 -10.59 21.06 25.43
N GLU A 105 -10.11 19.97 24.82
CA GLU A 105 -9.67 18.75 25.55
C GLU A 105 -8.15 18.56 25.51
N GLN A 106 -7.59 18.01 26.59
CA GLN A 106 -6.18 17.63 26.71
C GLN A 106 -5.78 16.70 25.56
N ASP A 107 -4.51 16.76 25.14
CA ASP A 107 -3.94 15.85 24.14
C ASP A 107 -4.20 14.39 24.54
N ILE A 108 -5.19 13.75 23.90
CA ILE A 108 -5.48 12.33 24.11
C ILE A 108 -4.35 11.54 23.46
N THR A 109 -3.40 11.11 24.29
CA THR A 109 -2.32 10.21 23.87
C THR A 109 -2.86 8.78 23.91
N LEU A 110 -2.73 8.05 22.80
CA LEU A 110 -3.10 6.64 22.76
C LEU A 110 -2.22 5.82 23.71
N THR A 111 -2.84 4.84 24.37
CA THR A 111 -2.12 3.82 25.13
C THR A 111 -1.35 2.88 24.19
N GLN A 112 -0.31 2.22 24.71
CA GLN A 112 0.47 1.24 23.94
C GLN A 112 -0.42 0.11 23.40
N GLU A 113 -1.41 -0.34 24.18
CA GLU A 113 -2.35 -1.37 23.77
C GLU A 113 -3.21 -0.92 22.58
N GLU A 114 -3.69 0.32 22.58
CA GLU A 114 -4.44 0.89 21.46
C GLU A 114 -3.59 1.03 20.20
N ILE A 115 -2.32 1.42 20.33
CA ILE A 115 -1.39 1.53 19.21
C ILE A 115 -1.16 0.13 18.60
N ILE A 116 -0.89 -0.89 19.42
CA ILE A 116 -0.73 -2.28 18.97
C ILE A 116 -2.01 -2.78 18.32
N GLY A 117 -3.18 -2.51 18.93
CA GLY A 117 -4.48 -2.90 18.39
C GLY A 117 -4.76 -2.29 17.02
N LYS A 118 -4.45 -1.00 16.83
CA LYS A 118 -4.55 -0.32 15.53
C LYS A 118 -3.52 -0.84 14.53
N GLY A 119 -2.29 -1.13 14.97
CA GLY A 119 -1.27 -1.79 14.16
C GLY A 119 -1.76 -3.14 13.63
N GLY A 120 -2.38 -3.95 14.49
CA GLY A 120 -2.99 -5.23 14.13
C GLY A 120 -4.14 -5.09 13.11
N GLN A 121 -4.92 -4.01 13.18
CA GLN A 121 -5.93 -3.70 12.16
C GLN A 121 -5.30 -3.38 10.81
N ILE A 122 -4.28 -2.51 10.79
CA ILE A 122 -3.54 -2.18 9.57
C ILE A 122 -2.94 -3.45 8.96
N ALA A 123 -2.30 -4.30 9.76
CA ALA A 123 -1.69 -5.54 9.30
C ALA A 123 -2.70 -6.45 8.57
N LYS A 124 -3.88 -6.65 9.15
CA LYS A 124 -4.94 -7.46 8.52
C LYS A 124 -5.43 -6.85 7.21
N ILE A 125 -5.59 -5.52 7.17
CA ILE A 125 -5.98 -4.81 5.94
C ILE A 125 -4.89 -4.98 4.88
N MET A 126 -3.61 -4.82 5.22
CA MET A 126 -2.50 -4.93 4.27
C MET A 126 -2.40 -6.33 3.64
N LEU A 127 -2.58 -7.41 4.42
CA LEU A 127 -2.58 -8.75 3.84
C LEU A 127 -3.75 -8.97 2.87
N GLN A 128 -4.95 -8.48 3.23
CA GLN A 128 -6.12 -8.56 2.36
C GLN A 128 -5.95 -7.72 1.09
N HIS A 129 -5.40 -6.53 1.26
CA HIS A 129 -5.12 -5.57 0.19
C HIS A 129 -4.18 -6.17 -0.86
N VAL A 130 -2.99 -6.63 -0.42
CA VAL A 130 -2.02 -7.28 -1.31
C VAL A 130 -2.66 -8.49 -2.01
N TYR A 131 -3.43 -9.32 -1.28
CA TYR A 131 -4.11 -10.46 -1.90
C TYR A 131 -5.07 -10.04 -3.02
N LYS A 132 -5.88 -9.00 -2.79
CA LYS A 132 -6.86 -8.50 -3.77
C LYS A 132 -6.20 -7.87 -4.99
N GLU A 133 -5.06 -7.21 -4.82
CA GLU A 133 -4.32 -6.65 -5.94
C GLU A 133 -3.63 -7.71 -6.77
N GLU A 134 -2.84 -8.59 -6.12
CA GLU A 134 -2.08 -9.63 -6.81
C GLU A 134 -2.99 -10.57 -7.62
N ASN A 135 -4.13 -10.97 -7.03
CA ASN A 135 -5.11 -11.90 -7.63
C ASN A 135 -6.27 -11.20 -8.36
N GLY A 136 -6.31 -9.87 -8.34
CA GLY A 136 -7.40 -9.09 -8.90
C GLY A 136 -6.86 -7.96 -9.77
N LEU A 137 -6.69 -6.76 -9.19
CA LEU A 137 -6.38 -5.55 -9.93
C LEU A 137 -5.17 -5.70 -10.87
N PHE A 138 -4.07 -6.26 -10.39
CA PHE A 138 -2.87 -6.40 -11.23
C PHE A 138 -3.07 -7.43 -12.33
N SER A 139 -3.84 -8.50 -12.10
CA SER A 139 -4.18 -9.45 -13.16
C SER A 139 -5.00 -8.76 -14.28
N LEU A 140 -5.88 -7.84 -13.92
CA LEU A 140 -6.63 -7.03 -14.90
C LEU A 140 -5.71 -6.04 -15.65
N VAL A 141 -4.71 -5.47 -14.98
CA VAL A 141 -3.66 -4.66 -15.64
C VAL A 141 -2.91 -5.50 -16.67
N GLU A 142 -2.50 -6.72 -16.32
CA GLU A 142 -1.82 -7.61 -17.24
C GLU A 142 -2.66 -7.94 -18.47
N GLN A 143 -3.96 -8.11 -18.29
CA GLN A 143 -4.88 -8.50 -19.35
C GLN A 143 -5.28 -7.33 -20.26
N TYR A 144 -5.57 -6.15 -19.71
CA TYR A 144 -6.24 -5.07 -20.44
C TYR A 144 -5.36 -3.86 -20.74
N LEU A 145 -4.23 -3.68 -20.07
CA LEU A 145 -3.32 -2.58 -20.39
C LEU A 145 -2.45 -2.95 -21.61
N PRO A 146 -2.47 -2.20 -22.72
CA PRO A 146 -1.66 -2.48 -23.88
C PRO A 146 -0.16 -2.39 -23.57
N ASP A 147 0.67 -3.17 -24.27
CA ASP A 147 2.12 -3.19 -24.02
C ASP A 147 2.82 -1.81 -24.11
N PRO A 148 2.49 -0.91 -25.07
CA PRO A 148 3.05 0.44 -25.08
C PRO A 148 2.71 1.25 -23.82
N GLU A 149 1.51 1.05 -23.26
CA GLU A 149 1.10 1.69 -22.01
C GLU A 149 1.76 1.04 -20.80
N LYS A 150 1.98 -0.27 -20.82
CA LYS A 150 2.72 -0.97 -19.77
C LYS A 150 4.16 -0.44 -19.66
N ASP A 151 4.84 -0.25 -20.79
CA ASP A 151 6.19 0.31 -20.83
C ASP A 151 6.20 1.76 -20.31
N ARG A 152 5.23 2.59 -20.76
CA ARG A 152 5.08 3.97 -20.28
C ARG A 152 4.85 4.05 -18.77
N VAL A 153 3.96 3.21 -18.24
CA VAL A 153 3.67 3.14 -16.80
C VAL A 153 4.90 2.69 -16.02
N ALA A 154 5.63 1.67 -16.51
CA ALA A 154 6.85 1.18 -15.88
C ALA A 154 7.92 2.27 -15.74
N GLU A 155 8.13 3.07 -16.79
CA GLU A 155 9.06 4.20 -16.77
C GLU A 155 8.65 5.25 -15.74
N GLN A 156 7.38 5.66 -15.77
CA GLN A 156 6.85 6.66 -14.83
C GLN A 156 6.92 6.20 -13.37
N LEU A 157 6.59 4.93 -13.11
CA LEU A 157 6.73 4.30 -11.80
C LEU A 157 8.19 4.32 -11.35
N THR A 158 9.13 3.95 -12.21
CA THR A 158 10.57 3.91 -11.87
C THR A 158 11.10 5.30 -11.50
N VAL A 159 10.78 6.33 -12.29
CA VAL A 159 11.19 7.72 -12.03
C VAL A 159 10.59 8.21 -10.72
N LYS A 160 9.28 8.02 -10.52
CA LYS A 160 8.58 8.48 -9.32
C LYS A 160 9.05 7.72 -8.07
N PHE A 161 9.26 6.41 -8.17
CA PHE A 161 9.78 5.56 -7.10
C PHE A 161 11.16 6.04 -6.66
N THR A 162 12.07 6.28 -7.61
CA THR A 162 13.42 6.76 -7.31
C THR A 162 13.38 8.06 -6.51
N LYS A 163 12.54 9.00 -6.94
CA LYS A 163 12.32 10.27 -6.23
C LYS A 163 11.74 10.06 -4.83
N LEU A 164 10.61 9.37 -4.71
CA LEU A 164 9.92 9.16 -3.43
C LEU A 164 10.77 8.36 -2.43
N ASN A 165 11.47 7.33 -2.90
CA ASN A 165 12.35 6.51 -2.08
C ASN A 165 13.54 7.32 -1.55
N SER A 166 14.12 8.19 -2.39
CA SER A 166 15.18 9.12 -1.97
C SER A 166 14.65 10.13 -0.95
N GLU A 167 13.50 10.74 -1.21
CA GLU A 167 12.85 11.69 -0.29
C GLU A 167 12.60 11.02 1.07
N TYR A 168 12.00 9.82 1.09
CA TYR A 168 11.71 9.08 2.31
C TYR A 168 12.98 8.77 3.13
N LYS A 169 14.05 8.29 2.47
CA LYS A 169 15.32 7.98 3.14
C LYS A 169 15.99 9.19 3.78
N ASN A 170 15.73 10.39 3.24
CA ASN A 170 16.28 11.65 3.76
C ASN A 170 15.35 12.34 4.78
N MET A 171 14.15 11.81 5.05
CA MET A 171 13.27 12.36 6.08
C MET A 171 13.78 11.99 7.48
N PRO A 172 13.64 12.90 8.48
CA PRO A 172 13.80 12.54 9.87
C PRO A 172 12.81 11.42 10.22
N GLN A 173 13.34 10.25 10.53
CA GLN A 173 12.53 9.13 11.00
C GLN A 173 12.16 9.47 12.46
N LYS A 174 10.91 9.89 12.68
CA LYS A 174 10.39 10.18 14.02
C LYS A 174 9.91 8.91 14.69
#